data_AF-A0AAC8YS18-F1
#
_entry.id   AF-A0AAC8YS18-F1
#
_cell.length_a   1.000
_cell.length_b   1.000
_cell.length_c   1.000
_cell.angle_alpha   90.00
_cell.angle_beta   90.00
_cell.angle_gamma   90.00
#
_symmetry.space_group_name_H-M   'P 1'
#
loop_
_entity.id
_entity.type
_entity.pdbx_description
1 polymer ?
#
loop_
_entity_poly.entity_id
_entity_poly.type
_entity_poly.pdbx_seq_one_letter_code
_entity_poly.pdbx_strand_id
1 'polypeptide(L)'
;MANYIAVYDLEDMTPSPYSRFIEQAEKQGWSAFIWGETSKKWLRLPNTTLIGEFSDGASAKKAFDDARGAAEKLLGRKIKVEKHLIATYAATSYSSDEKVD
;
A
#
# COMPACT_ATOMS: atom_id res chain seq x y z
N MET A 1 11.99 -3.83 11.74
CA MET A 1 11.01 -3.67 10.64
C MET A 1 10.83 -2.19 10.41
N ALA A 2 10.54 -1.78 9.18
CA ALA A 2 10.31 -0.39 8.82
C ALA A 2 8.91 -0.24 8.24
N ASN A 3 8.32 0.95 8.40
CA ASN A 3 7.04 1.27 7.78
C ASN A 3 7.25 1.54 6.29
N TYR A 4 6.44 0.89 5.47
CA TYR A 4 6.39 1.10 4.03
C TYR A 4 5.03 1.64 3.63
N ILE A 5 5.05 2.52 2.63
CA ILE A 5 3.86 2.99 1.93
C ILE A 5 3.93 2.48 0.50
N ALA A 6 2.82 1.91 0.03
CA ALA A 6 2.60 1.57 -1.36
C ALA A 6 1.54 2.52 -1.91
N VAL A 7 1.91 3.32 -2.91
CA VAL A 7 0.98 4.13 -3.72
C VAL A 7 0.94 3.51 -5.09
N TYR A 8 -0.25 3.15 -5.56
CA TYR A 8 -0.42 2.39 -6.79
C TYR A 8 -1.71 2.75 -7.50
N ASP A 9 -1.74 2.44 -8.79
CA ASP A 9 -2.90 2.61 -9.64
C ASP A 9 -3.09 1.31 -10.43
N LEU A 10 -4.32 0.81 -10.42
CA LEU A 10 -4.73 -0.39 -11.14
C LEU A 10 -5.60 0.04 -12.32
N GLU A 11 -5.41 -0.64 -13.46
CA GLU A 11 -6.26 -0.46 -14.63
C GLU A 11 -7.74 -0.64 -14.23
N ASP A 12 -8.59 0.29 -14.67
CA ASP A 12 -10.01 0.22 -14.40
C ASP A 12 -10.63 -0.95 -15.18
N MET A 13 -11.30 -1.84 -14.45
CA MET A 13 -11.91 -3.03 -15.02
C MET A 13 -13.26 -3.27 -14.36
N THR A 14 -14.19 -3.93 -15.07
CA THR A 14 -15.46 -4.39 -14.48
C THR A 14 -15.42 -5.90 -14.25
N PRO A 15 -15.63 -6.41 -13.03
CA PRO A 15 -15.79 -5.68 -11.75
C PRO A 15 -14.47 -5.05 -11.26
N SER A 16 -14.56 -3.98 -10.46
CA SER A 16 -13.39 -3.22 -10.00
C SER A 16 -12.35 -4.12 -9.29
N PRO A 17 -11.06 -4.07 -9.68
CA PRO A 17 -10.03 -4.93 -9.09
C PRO A 17 -9.61 -4.49 -7.68
N TYR A 18 -9.83 -3.21 -7.33
CA TYR A 18 -9.36 -2.60 -6.09
C TYR A 18 -9.83 -3.33 -4.84
N SER A 19 -11.11 -3.68 -4.75
CA SER A 19 -11.66 -4.31 -3.55
C SER A 19 -11.01 -5.68 -3.29
N ARG A 20 -10.82 -6.49 -4.35
CA ARG A 20 -10.17 -7.79 -4.24
C ARG A 20 -8.68 -7.68 -3.98
N PHE A 21 -8.04 -6.70 -4.60
CA PHE A 21 -6.62 -6.41 -4.36
C PHE A 21 -6.37 -6.02 -2.91
N ILE A 22 -7.12 -5.08 -2.35
CA ILE A 22 -7.00 -4.64 -0.96
C ILE A 22 -7.21 -5.81 -0.01
N GLU A 23 -8.26 -6.63 -0.21
CA GLU A 23 -8.53 -7.80 0.62
C GLU A 23 -7.37 -8.80 0.63
N GLN A 24 -6.67 -8.98 -0.50
CA GLN A 24 -5.49 -9.85 -0.54
C GLN A 24 -4.25 -9.16 0.04
N ALA A 25 -4.11 -7.85 -0.16
CA ALA A 25 -3.00 -7.09 0.39
C ALA A 25 -3.02 -7.11 1.93
N GLU A 26 -4.20 -7.01 2.54
CA GLU A 26 -4.39 -7.14 3.98
C GLU A 26 -3.87 -8.48 4.53
N LYS A 27 -4.06 -9.57 3.78
CA LYS A 27 -3.52 -10.90 4.14
C LYS A 27 -2.01 -11.00 3.99
N GLN A 28 -1.39 -10.09 3.23
CA GLN A 28 0.07 -10.02 3.02
C GLN A 28 0.75 -8.99 3.94
N GLY A 29 0.04 -8.45 4.94
CA GLY A 29 0.59 -7.51 5.92
C GLY A 29 0.50 -6.03 5.50
N TRP A 30 -0.19 -5.73 4.41
CA TRP A 30 -0.58 -4.35 4.08
C TRP A 30 -1.85 -3.94 4.83
N SER A 31 -2.15 -2.65 4.87
CA SER A 31 -3.35 -2.09 5.49
C SER A 31 -3.83 -0.90 4.69
N ALA A 32 -5.14 -0.84 4.46
CA ALA A 32 -5.82 0.33 3.89
C ALA A 32 -6.25 1.33 5.00
N PHE A 33 -5.78 1.15 6.23
CA PHE A 33 -6.11 2.00 7.37
C PHE A 33 -4.84 2.45 8.10
N ILE A 34 -4.84 3.70 8.54
CA ILE A 34 -3.81 4.29 9.38
C ILE A 34 -4.42 4.87 10.65
N TRP A 35 -3.73 4.74 11.78
CA TRP A 35 -4.16 5.37 13.03
C TRP A 35 -3.83 6.87 12.99
N GLY A 36 -4.86 7.71 13.00
CA GLY A 36 -4.69 9.16 13.05
C GLY A 36 -4.48 9.63 14.48
N GLU A 37 -3.24 9.91 14.89
CA GLU A 37 -2.92 10.29 16.29
C GLU A 37 -3.66 11.54 16.78
N THR A 38 -3.86 12.53 15.92
CA THR A 38 -4.62 13.76 16.20
C THR A 38 -6.12 13.49 16.34
N SER A 39 -6.66 12.62 15.48
CA SER A 39 -8.09 12.32 15.43
C SER A 39 -8.51 11.16 16.35
N LYS A 40 -7.55 10.45 16.93
CA LYS A 40 -7.73 9.23 17.75
C LYS A 40 -8.69 8.22 17.11
N LYS A 41 -8.58 8.03 15.80
CA LYS A 41 -9.42 7.10 15.03
C LYS A 41 -8.64 6.48 13.87
N TRP A 42 -9.10 5.31 13.43
CA TRP A 42 -8.65 4.71 12.19
C TRP A 42 -9.17 5.50 11.00
N LEU A 43 -8.24 5.97 10.17
CA LEU A 43 -8.51 6.68 8.93
C LEU A 43 -8.33 5.71 7.77
N ARG A 44 -9.35 5.62 6.92
CA ARG A 44 -9.27 4.83 5.69
C ARG A 44 -8.44 5.60 4.67
N LEU A 45 -7.40 4.96 4.18
CA LEU A 45 -6.57 5.45 3.08
C LEU A 45 -7.35 5.38 1.76
N PRO A 46 -6.96 6.17 0.74
CA PRO A 46 -7.45 5.97 -0.61
C PRO A 46 -7.27 4.52 -1.08
N ASN A 47 -8.14 4.02 -1.95
CA ASN A 47 -8.04 2.65 -2.48
C ASN A 47 -6.72 2.39 -3.25
N THR A 48 -5.98 3.45 -3.56
CA THR A 48 -4.69 3.46 -4.26
C THR A 48 -3.50 3.54 -3.30
N THR A 49 -3.74 3.46 -1.98
CA THR A 49 -2.69 3.63 -0.96
C THR A 49 -2.80 2.55 0.09
N LEU A 50 -1.67 1.92 0.41
CA LEU A 50 -1.54 0.93 1.47
C LEU A 50 -0.32 1.26 2.34
N ILE A 51 -0.37 0.89 3.61
CA ILE A 51 0.78 0.93 4.53
C ILE A 51 1.03 -0.43 5.14
N GLY A 52 2.26 -0.74 5.53
CA GLY A 52 2.59 -2.00 6.20
C GLY A 52 4.00 -2.00 6.76
N GLU A 53 4.26 -2.95 7.67
CA GLU A 53 5.57 -3.11 8.30
C GLU A 53 6.30 -4.31 7.68
N PHE A 54 7.49 -4.06 7.12
CA PHE A 54 8.29 -5.09 6.46
C PHE A 54 9.75 -4.99 6.90
N SER A 55 10.49 -6.09 6.75
CA SER A 55 11.92 -6.14 7.08
C SER A 55 12.75 -5.24 6.16
N ASP A 56 12.39 -5.20 4.89
CA ASP A 56 13.14 -4.55 3.82
C ASP A 56 12.22 -4.30 2.59
N GLY A 57 12.71 -3.50 1.64
CA GLY A 57 11.93 -3.12 0.47
C GLY A 57 11.60 -4.28 -0.47
N ALA A 58 12.43 -5.33 -0.52
CA ALA A 58 12.15 -6.51 -1.33
C ALA A 58 11.03 -7.34 -0.70
N SER A 59 10.99 -7.44 0.63
CA SER A 59 9.88 -8.05 1.37
C SER A 59 8.55 -7.31 1.14
N ALA A 60 8.57 -5.98 1.22
CA ALA A 60 7.38 -5.15 0.93
C ALA A 60 6.92 -5.34 -0.52
N LYS A 61 7.83 -5.24 -1.49
CA LYS A 61 7.52 -5.47 -2.91
C LYS A 61 6.95 -6.86 -3.15
N LYS A 62 7.53 -7.89 -2.54
CA LYS A 62 7.06 -9.27 -2.66
C LYS A 62 5.64 -9.42 -2.13
N ALA A 63 5.34 -8.85 -0.96
CA ALA A 63 3.99 -8.87 -0.40
C ALA A 63 2.96 -8.18 -1.32
N PHE A 64 3.35 -7.07 -1.96
CA PHE A 64 2.51 -6.38 -2.95
C PHE A 64 2.26 -7.25 -4.20
N ASP A 65 3.31 -7.87 -4.74
CA ASP A 65 3.22 -8.75 -5.90
C ASP A 65 2.40 -10.03 -5.60
N ASP A 66 2.54 -10.60 -4.40
CA ASP A 66 1.78 -11.76 -3.93
C ASP A 66 0.29 -11.42 -3.78
N ALA A 67 -0.01 -10.22 -3.26
CA ALA A 67 -1.38 -9.71 -3.16
C ALA A 67 -2.03 -9.57 -4.54
N ARG A 68 -1.28 -9.02 -5.51
CA ARG A 68 -1.71 -8.97 -6.92
C ARG A 68 -2.01 -10.36 -7.46
N GLY A 69 -1.06 -11.28 -7.35
CA GLY A 69 -1.21 -12.63 -7.87
C GLY A 69 -2.38 -13.39 -7.24
N ALA A 70 -2.64 -13.19 -5.95
CA ALA A 70 -3.80 -13.75 -5.27
C ALA A 70 -5.12 -13.13 -5.76
N ALA A 71 -5.16 -11.81 -5.95
CA ALA A 71 -6.34 -11.11 -6.46
C ALA A 71 -6.64 -11.48 -7.92
N GLU A 72 -5.61 -11.65 -8.76
CA GLU A 72 -5.73 -12.15 -10.13
C GLU A 72 -6.37 -13.54 -10.20
N LYS A 73 -5.95 -14.45 -9.30
CA LYS A 73 -6.54 -15.79 -9.21
C LYS A 73 -8.02 -15.75 -8.86
N LEU A 74 -8.43 -14.84 -7.97
CA LEU A 74 -9.84 -14.68 -7.57
C LEU A 74 -10.69 -14.04 -8.66
N LEU A 75 -10.13 -13.09 -9.42
CA LEU A 75 -10.82 -12.44 -10.53
C LEU A 75 -10.81 -13.28 -11.81
N GLY A 76 -9.97 -14.31 -11.89
CA GLY A 76 -9.79 -15.12 -13.10
C GLY A 76 -9.14 -14.36 -14.26
N ARG A 77 -8.50 -13.22 -14.00
CA ARG A 77 -7.85 -12.37 -15.00
C ARG A 77 -6.68 -11.62 -14.41
N LYS A 78 -5.79 -11.13 -15.29
CA LYS A 78 -4.64 -10.32 -14.89
C LYS A 78 -5.06 -8.92 -14.43
N ILE A 79 -4.40 -8.41 -13.41
CA ILE A 79 -4.53 -7.03 -12.92
C ILE A 79 -3.30 -6.28 -13.41
N LYS A 80 -3.52 -5.27 -14.25
CA LYS A 80 -2.45 -4.40 -14.71
C LYS A 80 -2.25 -3.28 -13.68
N VAL A 81 -1.03 -3.15 -13.18
CA VAL A 81 -0.61 -2.02 -12.33
C VAL A 81 -0.06 -0.95 -13.26
N GLU A 82 -0.76 0.17 -13.39
CA GLU A 82 -0.35 1.26 -14.28
C GLU A 82 0.80 2.05 -13.70
N LYS A 83 0.75 2.31 -12.39
CA LYS A 83 1.78 3.02 -11.64
C LYS A 83 1.92 2.41 -10.26
N HIS A 84 3.13 2.30 -9.75
CA HIS A 84 3.33 2.01 -8.34
C HIS A 84 4.63 2.60 -7.81
N LEU A 85 4.62 2.93 -6.52
CA LEU A 85 5.75 3.32 -5.73
C LEU A 85 5.64 2.62 -4.38
N ILE A 86 6.72 1.95 -3.98
CA ILE A 86 6.86 1.36 -2.65
C ILE A 86 8.10 1.99 -2.03
N ALA A 87 7.92 2.68 -0.92
CA ALA A 87 9.00 3.37 -0.22
C ALA A 87 8.86 3.20 1.29
N THR A 88 10.00 3.24 1.99
CA THR A 88 10.00 3.45 3.43
C THR A 88 9.45 4.84 3.73
N TYR A 89 8.62 4.95 4.75
CA TYR A 89 8.27 6.25 5.33
C TYR A 89 8.60 6.22 6.81
N ALA A 90 9.27 7.27 7.27
CA ALA A 90 9.48 7.50 8.69
C ALA A 90 8.48 8.55 9.16
N ALA A 91 8.04 8.45 10.41
CA ALA A 91 7.25 9.50 11.07
C ALA A 91 8.12 10.72 11.46
N THR A 92 9.17 11.01 10.69
CA THR A 92 9.91 12.25 10.79
C THR A 92 9.25 13.27 9.88
N SER A 93 8.65 14.28 10.50
CA SER A 93 8.30 15.54 9.87
C SER A 93 9.42 15.97 8.91
N TYR A 94 9.12 16.03 7.62
CA TYR A 94 9.97 16.71 6.65
C TYR A 94 9.54 18.17 6.60
N SER A 95 10.37 19.06 7.13
CA SER A 95 10.27 20.50 6.89
C SER A 95 11.19 20.85 5.72
N SER A 96 10.66 21.37 4.62
CA SER A 96 11.49 21.83 3.49
C SER A 96 12.31 23.09 3.82
N ASP A 97 12.17 23.64 5.02
CA ASP A 97 12.86 24.84 5.51
C ASP A 97 13.96 24.55 6.56
N GLU A 98 14.30 23.29 6.81
CA GLU A 98 15.44 22.97 7.67
C GLU A 98 16.76 23.24 6.92
N LYS A 99 17.42 24.35 7.27
CA LYS A 99 18.83 24.55 6.97
C LYS A 99 19.65 23.63 7.86
N VAL A 100 20.41 22.74 7.22
CA VAL A 100 21.48 21.97 7.86
C VAL A 100 22.56 22.97 8.26
N ASP A 101 22.89 23.05 9.55
CA ASP A 101 24.07 23.77 10.06
C ASP A 101 25.35 22.97 9.76
#